data_AF-A0A4R3P4R1-F1
#
_entry.id   AF-A0A4R3P4R1-F1
#
_cell.length_a   1.000
_cell.length_b   1.000
_cell.length_c   1.000
_cell.angle_alpha   90.00
_cell.angle_beta   90.00
_cell.angle_gamma   90.00
#
_symmetry.space_group_name_H-M   'P 1'
#
loop_
_entity.id
_entity.type
_entity.pdbx_description
1 polymer ?
#
loop_
_entity_poly.entity_id
_entity_poly.type
_entity_poly.pdbx_seq_one_letter_code
_entity_poly.pdbx_strand_id
1 'polypeptide(L)'
;MCFTLAENRGFLYAAINWKRPRWKHRFWERNACAVCDDVISPYLEPLNDEQALAERREAEFYMDKRQSQFDYEDILKCARGELFGPGNAQLPLPPMLMFNRITEISEDGGANGKGHARAEFDINPDLWFFECHFAGDPVMPGCLGLDALWQLTGFYLGWLGEPGKGRAISTGEVKFSGMITPKNKLVEYGVDFKRVMRGRLVLGIADGWVKADGEVIYKASDLRVGLFQEQNA
;
A
#
# COMPACT_ATOMS: atom_id res chain seq x y z
N MET A 1 -33.46 -36.44 42.18
CA MET A 1 -33.28 -37.82 41.66
C MET A 1 -32.05 -37.81 40.77
N CYS A 2 -31.03 -38.60 41.15
CA CYS A 2 -29.87 -38.95 40.34
C CYS A 2 -30.30 -39.55 38.99
N PHE A 3 -29.46 -39.42 37.96
CA PHE A 3 -28.64 -40.54 37.48
C PHE A 3 -27.44 -40.02 36.68
N THR A 4 -26.43 -40.87 36.66
CA THR A 4 -24.98 -40.63 36.59
C THR A 4 -24.40 -41.18 35.27
N LEU A 5 -23.26 -40.61 34.86
CA LEU A 5 -22.06 -41.22 34.24
C LEU A 5 -22.20 -42.24 33.08
N ALA A 6 -21.41 -42.00 32.03
CA ALA A 6 -20.51 -43.03 31.48
C ALA A 6 -19.32 -42.39 30.75
N GLU A 7 -18.15 -42.49 31.37
CA GLU A 7 -16.84 -42.41 30.71
C GLU A 7 -16.64 -43.65 29.83
N ASN A 8 -15.83 -43.54 28.76
CA ASN A 8 -14.96 -44.67 28.39
C ASN A 8 -13.65 -44.21 27.76
N ARG A 9 -12.56 -44.80 28.27
CA ARG A 9 -11.15 -44.58 27.95
C ARG A 9 -10.71 -45.48 26.78
N GLY A 10 -9.60 -45.17 26.11
CA GLY A 10 -8.93 -46.18 25.26
C GLY A 10 -7.84 -45.74 24.28
N PHE A 11 -6.67 -45.36 24.81
CA PHE A 11 -5.31 -45.77 24.38
C PHE A 11 -4.81 -45.71 22.90
N LEU A 12 -3.78 -44.85 22.70
CA LEU A 12 -2.44 -45.09 22.12
C LEU A 12 -2.26 -45.73 20.73
N TYR A 13 -1.57 -45.02 19.82
CA TYR A 13 -0.26 -45.38 19.27
C TYR A 13 0.45 -44.16 18.64
N ALA A 14 1.77 -44.08 18.82
CA ALA A 14 2.63 -42.99 18.34
C ALA A 14 3.46 -43.40 17.11
N ALA A 15 3.71 -42.38 16.26
CA ALA A 15 4.87 -42.14 15.38
C ALA A 15 5.17 -43.10 14.20
N ILE A 16 5.33 -42.54 12.98
CA ILE A 16 6.63 -42.28 12.33
C ILE A 16 6.43 -41.57 10.96
N ASN A 17 7.13 -40.44 10.83
CA ASN A 17 7.63 -39.71 9.65
C ASN A 17 7.00 -39.88 8.25
N TRP A 18 6.54 -38.74 7.70
CA TRP A 18 6.99 -38.29 6.38
C TRP A 18 7.33 -36.80 6.39
N LYS A 19 8.57 -36.47 6.02
CA LYS A 19 9.04 -35.11 5.75
C LYS A 19 8.58 -34.70 4.34
N ARG A 20 7.90 -33.54 4.21
CA ARG A 20 8.18 -32.42 3.27
C ARG A 20 6.93 -31.52 3.07
N PRO A 21 7.12 -30.26 2.63
CA PRO A 21 6.36 -29.14 3.18
C PRO A 21 5.39 -28.46 2.19
N ARG A 22 4.54 -27.62 2.79
CA ARG A 22 4.17 -26.26 2.36
C ARG A 22 2.92 -26.09 1.48
N TRP A 23 2.10 -25.15 1.95
CA TRP A 23 0.95 -24.47 1.34
C TRP A 23 -0.40 -25.18 1.47
N LYS A 24 -1.09 -24.93 2.59
CA LYS A 24 -2.55 -24.75 2.59
C LYS A 24 -2.94 -23.56 3.44
N HIS A 25 -3.69 -22.66 2.82
CA HIS A 25 -4.43 -21.58 3.45
C HIS A 25 -5.24 -22.12 4.63
N ARG A 26 -5.05 -21.50 5.79
CA ARG A 26 -5.94 -21.65 6.94
C ARG A 26 -6.15 -20.25 7.49
N PHE A 27 -7.12 -19.53 6.93
CA PHE A 27 -7.52 -18.22 7.44
C PHE A 27 -8.98 -17.96 7.10
N TRP A 28 -9.89 -18.68 7.75
CA TRP A 28 -11.27 -18.27 8.05
C TRP A 28 -11.81 -19.23 9.10
N GLU A 29 -11.39 -19.08 10.35
CA GLU A 29 -12.15 -19.62 11.48
C GLU A 29 -11.97 -18.68 12.67
N ARG A 30 -13.13 -18.32 13.25
CA ARG A 30 -13.35 -17.55 14.49
C ARG A 30 -13.50 -16.04 14.31
N ASN A 31 -14.68 -15.64 13.84
CA ASN A 31 -15.68 -14.97 14.68
C ASN A 31 -16.86 -14.54 13.78
N ALA A 32 -17.80 -15.46 13.54
CA ALA A 32 -19.10 -15.13 12.98
C ALA A 32 -20.17 -15.51 14.00
N CYS A 33 -21.01 -14.52 14.30
CA CYS A 33 -22.18 -14.60 15.15
C CYS A 33 -23.17 -15.59 14.53
N ALA A 34 -23.65 -16.56 15.31
CA ALA A 34 -24.53 -17.63 14.87
C ALA A 34 -25.98 -17.16 14.66
N VAL A 35 -26.24 -16.24 13.70
CA VAL A 35 -27.61 -15.93 13.25
C VAL A 35 -27.66 -15.39 11.79
N CYS A 36 -26.85 -15.85 10.84
CA CYS A 36 -27.05 -15.49 9.41
C CYS A 36 -26.60 -16.52 8.36
N ASP A 37 -26.26 -17.76 8.71
CA ASP A 37 -25.63 -18.70 7.75
C ASP A 37 -26.61 -19.52 6.88
N ASP A 38 -27.93 -19.33 6.99
CA ASP A 38 -28.90 -20.16 6.27
C ASP A 38 -29.46 -19.56 4.97
N VAL A 39 -28.82 -18.54 4.38
CA VAL A 39 -29.19 -18.07 3.02
C VAL A 39 -27.98 -17.71 2.17
N ILE A 40 -27.00 -18.62 2.06
CA ILE A 40 -26.09 -18.66 0.89
C ILE A 40 -26.18 -20.06 0.25
N SER A 41 -26.84 -20.06 -0.90
CA SER A 41 -27.11 -21.11 -1.89
C SER A 41 -26.37 -22.46 -1.75
N PRO A 42 -27.08 -23.59 -1.65
CA PRO A 42 -26.51 -24.95 -1.76
C PRO A 42 -26.13 -25.36 -3.21
N TYR A 43 -25.99 -24.41 -4.14
CA TYR A 43 -25.77 -24.66 -5.58
C TYR A 43 -24.55 -23.95 -6.18
N LEU A 44 -23.45 -23.82 -5.43
CA LEU A 44 -22.16 -23.42 -6.03
C LEU A 44 -21.26 -24.65 -6.13
N GLU A 45 -21.22 -25.23 -7.33
CA GLU A 45 -20.24 -26.27 -7.67
C GLU A 45 -18.83 -25.68 -7.63
N PRO A 46 -17.82 -26.41 -7.13
CA PRO A 46 -16.43 -25.94 -7.15
C PRO A 46 -16.00 -25.71 -8.60
N LEU A 47 -15.41 -24.54 -8.87
CA LEU A 47 -14.90 -24.17 -10.20
C LEU A 47 -13.99 -25.27 -10.73
N ASN A 48 -14.22 -25.67 -11.98
CA ASN A 48 -13.33 -26.61 -12.65
C ASN A 48 -12.00 -25.91 -13.01
N ASP A 49 -10.96 -26.71 -13.30
CA ASP A 49 -9.61 -26.19 -13.57
C ASP A 49 -9.59 -25.15 -14.71
N GLU A 50 -10.48 -25.29 -15.70
CA GLU A 50 -10.61 -24.39 -16.85
C GLU A 50 -11.23 -23.03 -16.47
N GLN A 51 -12.25 -23.03 -15.61
CA GLN A 51 -12.86 -21.81 -15.05
C GLN A 51 -11.89 -21.07 -14.14
N ALA A 52 -11.14 -21.78 -13.28
CA ALA A 52 -10.12 -21.17 -12.44
C ALA A 52 -8.96 -20.55 -13.26
N LEU A 53 -8.60 -21.16 -14.39
CA LEU A 53 -7.65 -20.62 -15.36
C LEU A 53 -8.21 -19.40 -16.11
N ALA A 54 -9.49 -19.40 -16.45
CA ALA A 54 -10.17 -18.26 -17.08
C ALA A 54 -10.25 -17.07 -16.12
N GLU A 55 -10.64 -17.29 -14.85
CA GLU A 55 -10.65 -16.25 -13.83
C GLU A 55 -9.25 -15.68 -13.56
N ARG A 56 -8.21 -16.53 -13.54
CA ARG A 56 -6.82 -16.07 -13.44
C ARG A 56 -6.39 -15.23 -14.64
N ARG A 57 -6.73 -15.67 -15.86
CA ARG A 57 -6.43 -14.93 -17.10
C ARG A 57 -7.19 -13.62 -17.19
N GLU A 58 -8.43 -13.59 -16.74
CA GLU A 58 -9.25 -12.38 -16.69
C GLU A 58 -8.71 -11.41 -15.64
N ALA A 59 -8.31 -11.92 -14.47
CA ALA A 59 -7.61 -11.13 -13.47
C ALA A 59 -6.29 -10.58 -14.04
N GLU A 60 -5.42 -11.42 -14.61
CA GLU A 60 -4.16 -11.01 -15.27
C GLU A 60 -4.41 -9.97 -16.38
N PHE A 61 -5.45 -10.14 -17.20
CA PHE A 61 -5.83 -9.20 -18.26
C PHE A 61 -6.35 -7.86 -17.71
N TYR A 62 -7.08 -7.87 -16.59
CA TYR A 62 -7.48 -6.65 -15.88
C TYR A 62 -6.32 -5.99 -15.13
N MET A 63 -5.30 -6.76 -14.68
CA MET A 63 -4.06 -6.21 -14.12
C MET A 63 -3.26 -5.44 -15.17
N ASP A 64 -3.16 -5.97 -16.39
CA ASP A 64 -2.48 -5.33 -17.53
C ASP A 64 -3.16 -4.03 -18.00
N LYS A 65 -4.41 -3.79 -17.57
CA LYS A 65 -5.18 -2.57 -17.88
C LYS A 65 -5.12 -1.48 -16.81
N ARG A 66 -4.49 -1.71 -15.66
CA ARG A 66 -4.45 -0.67 -14.62
C ARG A 66 -3.52 0.46 -15.07
N GLN A 67 -4.02 1.69 -15.01
CA GLN A 67 -3.25 2.89 -15.34
C GLN A 67 -1.95 2.91 -14.52
N SER A 68 -0.82 3.00 -15.22
CA SER A 68 0.52 2.95 -14.63
C SER A 68 1.22 4.31 -14.57
N GLN A 69 0.57 5.37 -15.06
CA GLN A 69 1.08 6.74 -15.06
C GLN A 69 -0.09 7.69 -14.79
N PHE A 70 0.13 8.73 -13.99
CA PHE A 70 -0.92 9.68 -13.58
C PHE A 70 -0.39 11.10 -13.74
N ASP A 71 -1.11 11.93 -14.51
CA ASP A 71 -0.78 13.34 -14.67
C ASP A 71 -1.30 14.17 -13.49
N TYR A 72 -1.05 15.49 -13.53
CA TYR A 72 -1.42 16.37 -12.43
C TYR A 72 -2.93 16.43 -12.16
N GLU A 73 -3.76 16.35 -13.20
CA GLU A 73 -5.21 16.33 -13.01
C GLU A 73 -5.68 15.04 -12.36
N ASP A 74 -5.08 13.90 -12.71
CA ASP A 74 -5.36 12.63 -12.03
C ASP A 74 -4.90 12.64 -10.56
N ILE A 75 -3.74 13.25 -10.27
CA ILE A 75 -3.28 13.45 -8.90
C ILE A 75 -4.27 14.32 -8.12
N LEU A 76 -4.78 15.40 -8.72
CA LEU A 76 -5.78 16.25 -8.08
C LEU A 76 -7.13 15.55 -7.91
N LYS A 77 -7.57 14.70 -8.85
CA LYS A 77 -8.75 13.83 -8.66
C LYS A 77 -8.56 12.92 -7.46
N CYS A 78 -7.38 12.33 -7.28
CA CYS A 78 -7.08 11.54 -6.09
C CYS A 78 -7.18 12.38 -4.81
N ALA A 79 -6.62 13.59 -4.82
CA ALA A 79 -6.69 14.49 -3.67
C ALA A 79 -8.13 14.92 -3.31
N ARG A 80 -9.00 15.06 -4.32
CA ARG A 80 -10.44 15.33 -4.13
C ARG A 80 -11.27 14.10 -3.77
N GLY A 81 -10.69 12.90 -3.77
CA GLY A 81 -11.39 11.65 -3.48
C GLY A 81 -12.23 11.11 -4.64
N GLU A 82 -11.96 11.58 -5.85
CA GLU A 82 -12.67 11.24 -7.08
C GLU A 82 -12.03 10.04 -7.81
N LEU A 83 -10.77 9.69 -7.47
CA LEU A 83 -10.03 8.64 -8.18
C LEU A 83 -10.31 7.23 -7.65
N PHE A 84 -10.18 7.01 -6.34
CA PHE A 84 -10.38 5.68 -5.72
C PHE A 84 -11.77 5.51 -5.09
N GLY A 85 -12.62 6.53 -5.18
CA GLY A 85 -13.96 6.55 -4.62
C GLY A 85 -14.03 6.95 -3.13
N PRO A 86 -15.25 7.17 -2.61
CA PRO A 86 -15.47 7.68 -1.27
C PRO A 86 -15.00 6.70 -0.19
N GLY A 87 -14.35 7.22 0.85
CA GLY A 87 -13.86 6.43 1.98
C GLY A 87 -12.51 5.74 1.76
N ASN A 88 -11.93 5.83 0.55
CA ASN A 88 -10.66 5.22 0.20
C ASN A 88 -9.49 6.20 0.29
N ALA A 89 -8.32 5.76 -0.18
CA ALA A 89 -7.11 6.57 -0.14
C ALA A 89 -7.30 7.90 -0.89
N GLN A 90 -6.77 8.97 -0.31
CA GLN A 90 -6.74 10.31 -0.90
C GLN A 90 -5.36 10.88 -0.69
N LEU A 91 -4.86 11.60 -1.69
CA LEU A 91 -3.68 12.43 -1.53
C LEU A 91 -4.04 13.74 -0.81
N PRO A 92 -3.07 14.44 -0.20
CA PRO A 92 -3.29 15.80 0.25
C PRO A 92 -3.60 16.72 -0.94
N LEU A 93 -4.36 17.79 -0.70
CA LEU A 93 -4.48 18.90 -1.65
C LEU A 93 -3.26 19.82 -1.56
N PRO A 94 -2.95 20.61 -2.61
CA PRO A 94 -2.06 21.76 -2.48
C PRO A 94 -2.47 22.67 -1.31
N PRO A 95 -1.51 23.23 -0.56
CA PRO A 95 -0.07 23.24 -0.81
C PRO A 95 0.70 22.03 -0.23
N MET A 96 0.02 21.02 0.33
CA MET A 96 0.65 19.84 0.94
C MET A 96 0.91 18.68 -0.03
N LEU A 97 0.36 18.74 -1.25
CA LEU A 97 0.63 17.76 -2.30
C LEU A 97 2.08 17.91 -2.83
N MET A 98 2.90 16.86 -2.70
CA MET A 98 4.35 16.95 -2.94
C MET A 98 4.83 16.23 -4.20
N PHE A 99 3.97 16.00 -5.18
CA PHE A 99 4.36 15.62 -6.53
C PHE A 99 3.32 16.05 -7.56
N ASN A 100 3.76 16.30 -8.79
CA ASN A 100 2.90 16.70 -9.89
C ASN A 100 2.39 15.50 -10.71
N ARG A 101 3.14 14.40 -10.73
CA ARG A 101 2.85 13.25 -11.59
C ARG A 101 3.43 11.97 -11.01
N ILE A 102 2.81 10.84 -11.36
CA ILE A 102 3.37 9.50 -11.17
C ILE A 102 3.77 9.02 -12.56
N THR A 103 5.07 8.80 -12.77
CA THR A 103 5.63 8.40 -14.07
C THR A 103 5.63 6.90 -14.28
N GLU A 104 5.59 6.12 -13.20
CA GLU A 104 5.50 4.67 -13.25
C GLU A 104 4.95 4.13 -11.92
N ILE A 105 4.02 3.18 -11.99
CA ILE A 105 3.59 2.36 -10.86
C ILE A 105 3.33 0.94 -11.32
N SER A 106 3.81 -0.05 -10.56
CA SER A 106 3.71 -1.46 -10.92
C SER A 106 3.71 -2.37 -9.70
N GLU A 107 3.02 -3.51 -9.78
CA GLU A 107 3.06 -4.58 -8.76
C GLU A 107 4.36 -5.41 -8.79
N ASP A 108 5.12 -5.27 -9.87
CA ASP A 108 6.36 -5.97 -10.12
C ASP A 108 7.57 -5.03 -10.09
N GLY A 109 8.77 -5.61 -10.10
CA GLY A 109 10.02 -4.86 -10.05
C GLY A 109 10.26 -4.21 -8.69
N GLY A 110 11.01 -3.10 -8.71
CA GLY A 110 11.60 -2.51 -7.51
C GLY A 110 12.70 -3.39 -6.88
N ALA A 111 13.38 -2.88 -5.87
CA ALA A 111 14.54 -3.55 -5.27
C ALA A 111 14.25 -4.96 -4.71
N ASN A 112 12.99 -5.26 -4.37
CA ASN A 112 12.58 -6.54 -3.78
C ASN A 112 11.67 -7.38 -4.69
N GLY A 113 11.36 -6.92 -5.92
CA GLY A 113 10.40 -7.61 -6.80
C GLY A 113 8.98 -7.67 -6.23
N LYS A 114 8.56 -6.61 -5.51
CA LYS A 114 7.25 -6.51 -4.83
C LYS A 114 6.47 -5.26 -5.23
N GLY A 115 6.87 -4.65 -6.34
CA GLY A 115 6.26 -3.46 -6.86
C GLY A 115 6.96 -2.19 -6.42
N HIS A 116 6.63 -1.13 -7.14
CA HIS A 116 7.27 0.16 -6.99
C HIS A 116 6.38 1.29 -7.49
N ALA A 117 6.71 2.51 -7.10
CA ALA A 117 6.12 3.73 -7.64
C ALA A 117 7.21 4.79 -7.84
N ARG A 118 7.07 5.57 -8.92
CA ARG A 118 7.95 6.66 -9.33
C ARG A 118 7.12 7.92 -9.56
N ALA A 119 7.55 9.03 -8.98
CA ALA A 119 6.84 10.29 -9.09
C ALA A 119 7.82 11.44 -9.28
N GLU A 120 7.31 12.56 -9.78
CA GLU A 120 8.10 13.75 -10.08
C GLU A 120 7.43 15.02 -9.55
N PHE A 121 8.24 15.98 -9.14
CA PHE A 121 7.82 17.30 -8.69
C PHE A 121 8.68 18.38 -9.33
N ASP A 122 8.01 19.32 -10.00
CA ASP A 122 8.65 20.43 -10.69
C ASP A 122 9.04 21.49 -9.67
N ILE A 123 10.33 21.82 -9.64
CA ILE A 123 10.84 22.87 -8.76
C ILE A 123 10.89 24.19 -9.52
N ASN A 124 10.26 25.20 -8.92
CA ASN A 124 10.38 26.59 -9.33
C ASN A 124 10.59 27.49 -8.09
N PRO A 125 11.24 28.66 -8.25
CA PRO A 125 11.53 29.56 -7.13
C PRO A 125 10.31 30.08 -6.37
N ASP A 126 9.12 30.04 -6.98
CA ASP A 126 7.87 30.60 -6.44
C ASP A 126 7.10 29.58 -5.57
N LEU A 127 7.63 28.36 -5.39
CA LEU A 127 7.04 27.39 -4.48
C LEU A 127 7.01 27.95 -3.05
N TRP A 128 5.82 27.89 -2.44
CA TRP A 128 5.47 28.56 -1.18
C TRP A 128 6.49 28.37 -0.05
N PHE A 129 7.09 27.19 0.04
CA PHE A 129 7.98 26.85 1.13
C PHE A 129 9.34 27.56 1.04
N PHE A 130 9.79 28.00 -0.14
CA PHE A 130 11.08 28.69 -0.27
C PHE A 130 11.06 30.08 0.36
N GLU A 131 9.91 30.76 0.36
CA GLU A 131 9.78 32.08 0.98
C GLU A 131 9.89 31.99 2.51
N CYS A 132 9.36 30.93 3.12
CA CYS A 132 9.30 30.78 4.57
C CYS A 132 10.38 29.86 5.16
N HIS A 133 11.15 29.13 4.35
CA HIS A 133 12.12 28.14 4.83
C HIS A 133 13.43 28.21 4.02
N PHE A 134 14.38 29.07 4.38
CA PHE A 134 14.34 30.12 5.39
C PHE A 134 14.51 31.49 4.72
N ALA A 135 14.18 32.57 5.44
CA ALA A 135 14.45 33.92 4.94
C ALA A 135 15.95 34.11 4.67
N GLY A 136 16.32 34.34 3.41
CA GLY A 136 17.71 34.49 2.97
C GLY A 136 18.49 33.19 2.73
N ASP A 137 17.90 32.03 3.02
CA ASP A 137 18.49 30.70 2.78
C ASP A 137 17.39 29.71 2.32
N PRO A 138 16.86 29.88 1.09
CA PRO A 138 15.72 29.13 0.61
C PRO A 138 16.08 27.67 0.31
N VAL A 139 15.40 26.75 0.99
CA VAL A 139 15.57 25.30 0.86
C VAL A 139 14.26 24.58 1.13
N MET A 140 13.92 23.58 0.31
CA MET A 140 12.73 22.77 0.55
C MET A 140 12.86 22.06 1.92
N PRO A 141 11.84 22.13 2.79
CA PRO A 141 11.84 21.37 4.03
C PRO A 141 11.98 19.87 3.74
N GLY A 142 13.02 19.22 4.30
CA GLY A 142 13.27 17.78 4.09
C GLY A 142 12.09 16.90 4.52
N CYS A 143 11.28 17.35 5.49
CA CYS A 143 10.07 16.67 5.91
C CYS A 143 9.00 16.58 4.80
N LEU A 144 8.92 17.55 3.88
CA LEU A 144 7.99 17.49 2.75
C LEU A 144 8.43 16.47 1.72
N GLY A 145 9.74 16.33 1.49
CA GLY A 145 10.29 15.27 0.65
C GLY A 145 10.05 13.87 1.24
N LEU A 146 10.12 13.75 2.57
CA LEU A 146 9.75 12.51 3.27
C LEU A 146 8.25 12.22 3.18
N ASP A 147 7.40 13.25 3.32
CA ASP A 147 5.95 13.10 3.21
C ASP A 147 5.52 12.65 1.81
N ALA A 148 6.17 13.14 0.75
CA ALA A 148 5.96 12.65 -0.62
C ALA A 148 6.11 11.13 -0.74
N LEU A 149 7.07 10.54 -0.01
CA LEU A 149 7.27 9.08 0.00
C LEU A 149 6.12 8.35 0.71
N TRP A 150 5.59 8.89 1.81
CA TRP A 150 4.39 8.34 2.44
C TRP A 150 3.14 8.54 1.58
N GLN A 151 2.97 9.70 0.95
CA GLN A 151 1.89 9.98 0.01
C GLN A 151 1.88 8.94 -1.13
N LEU A 152 3.04 8.70 -1.74
CA LEU A 152 3.19 7.73 -2.83
C LEU A 152 2.98 6.29 -2.34
N THR A 153 3.44 5.96 -1.13
CA THR A 153 3.18 4.64 -0.51
C THR A 153 1.69 4.41 -0.27
N GLY A 154 0.97 5.43 0.22
CA GLY A 154 -0.48 5.36 0.43
C GLY A 154 -1.27 5.33 -0.87
N PHE A 155 -0.86 6.11 -1.88
CA PHE A 155 -1.43 6.08 -3.22
C PHE A 155 -1.33 4.68 -3.82
N TYR A 156 -0.17 4.03 -3.68
CA TYR A 156 0.02 2.67 -4.17
C TYR A 156 -0.98 1.68 -3.57
N LEU A 157 -1.27 1.78 -2.26
CA LEU A 157 -2.29 0.91 -1.64
C LEU A 157 -3.69 1.16 -2.21
N GLY A 158 -4.06 2.42 -2.44
CA GLY A 158 -5.32 2.76 -3.13
C GLY A 158 -5.35 2.24 -4.58
N TRP A 159 -4.23 2.36 -5.30
CA TRP A 159 -4.05 1.86 -6.66
C TRP A 159 -4.11 0.32 -6.75
N LEU A 160 -3.74 -0.38 -5.69
CA LEU A 160 -3.96 -1.83 -5.54
C LEU A 160 -5.44 -2.20 -5.34
N GLY A 161 -6.33 -1.21 -5.19
CA GLY A 161 -7.75 -1.40 -4.91
C GLY A 161 -8.05 -1.66 -3.44
N GLU A 162 -7.11 -1.41 -2.53
CA GLU A 162 -7.32 -1.65 -1.10
C GLU A 162 -8.19 -0.54 -0.48
N PRO A 163 -9.18 -0.90 0.37
CA PRO A 163 -10.12 0.07 0.93
C PRO A 163 -9.56 0.82 2.14
N GLY A 164 -10.07 2.03 2.37
CA GLY A 164 -9.83 2.82 3.58
C GLY A 164 -8.94 4.05 3.40
N LYS A 165 -8.95 4.93 4.40
CA LYS A 165 -8.22 6.21 4.40
C LYS A 165 -6.77 6.02 4.82
N GLY A 166 -5.85 6.62 4.08
CA GLY A 166 -4.40 6.50 4.31
C GLY A 166 -3.92 7.23 5.56
N ARG A 167 -3.03 6.60 6.33
CA ARG A 167 -2.27 7.23 7.43
C ARG A 167 -0.82 6.77 7.38
N ALA A 168 0.11 7.71 7.37
CA ALA A 168 1.51 7.43 7.69
C ALA A 168 1.59 6.96 9.16
N ILE A 169 2.29 5.86 9.39
CA ILE A 169 2.40 5.23 10.72
C ILE A 169 3.80 5.47 11.29
N SER A 170 4.81 5.15 10.50
CA SER A 170 6.21 5.27 10.92
C SER A 170 7.14 5.25 9.72
N THR A 171 8.42 5.50 10.02
CA THR A 171 9.55 5.20 9.14
C THR A 171 10.66 4.62 10.01
N GLY A 172 11.56 3.85 9.40
CA GLY A 172 12.84 3.46 9.98
C GLY A 172 13.85 4.61 9.90
N GLU A 173 15.08 4.31 9.49
CA GLU A 173 16.12 5.32 9.31
C GLU A 173 15.77 6.26 8.15
N VAL A 174 15.98 7.56 8.37
CA VAL A 174 15.92 8.61 7.35
C VAL A 174 17.27 9.32 7.30
N LYS A 175 17.83 9.44 6.10
CA LYS A 175 19.09 10.14 5.85
C LYS A 175 18.89 11.26 4.83
N PHE A 176 19.28 12.47 5.21
CA PHE A 176 19.38 13.64 4.35
C PHE A 176 20.86 13.91 4.03
N SER A 177 21.27 13.74 2.78
CA SER A 177 22.65 13.96 2.32
C SER A 177 22.80 15.07 1.27
N GLY A 178 21.71 15.75 0.93
CA GLY A 178 21.70 16.89 0.01
C GLY A 178 20.51 17.80 0.28
N MET A 179 20.32 18.82 -0.56
CA MET A 179 19.29 19.83 -0.39
C MET A 179 18.60 20.12 -1.73
N ILE A 180 17.34 20.55 -1.66
CA ILE A 180 16.58 21.06 -2.80
C ILE A 180 16.46 22.57 -2.62
N THR A 181 16.97 23.32 -3.58
CA THR A 181 17.03 24.79 -3.58
C THR A 181 16.24 25.33 -4.77
N PRO A 182 15.97 26.65 -4.85
CA PRO A 182 15.30 27.26 -6.01
C PRO A 182 16.02 27.06 -7.36
N LYS A 183 17.29 26.63 -7.35
CA LYS A 183 18.07 26.36 -8.57
C LYS A 183 17.72 25.01 -9.19
N ASN A 184 17.26 24.05 -8.39
CA ASN A 184 16.88 22.73 -8.87
C ASN A 184 15.67 22.84 -9.82
N LYS A 185 15.49 21.82 -10.66
CA LYS A 185 14.41 21.79 -11.67
C LYS A 185 13.46 20.65 -11.45
N LEU A 186 13.99 19.50 -11.07
CA LEU A 186 13.21 18.29 -10.91
C LEU A 186 13.58 17.59 -9.61
N VAL A 187 12.55 17.20 -8.88
CA VAL A 187 12.66 16.22 -7.80
C VAL A 187 12.01 14.93 -8.26
N GLU A 188 12.74 13.83 -8.17
CA GLU A 188 12.21 12.48 -8.42
C GLU A 188 12.04 11.75 -7.09
N TYR A 189 10.90 11.10 -6.90
CA TYR A 189 10.63 10.22 -5.77
C TYR A 189 10.54 8.78 -6.26
N GLY A 190 11.12 7.86 -5.48
CA GLY A 190 10.91 6.44 -5.69
C GLY A 190 10.58 5.73 -4.39
N VAL A 191 9.59 4.84 -4.46
CA VAL A 191 9.22 3.92 -3.40
C VAL A 191 9.33 2.49 -3.94
N ASP A 192 10.08 1.65 -3.23
CA ASP A 192 10.29 0.23 -3.54
C ASP A 192 9.71 -0.62 -2.42
N PHE A 193 8.65 -1.38 -2.73
CA PHE A 193 7.93 -2.13 -1.71
C PHE A 193 8.77 -3.31 -1.23
N LYS A 194 8.75 -3.53 0.09
CA LYS A 194 9.25 -4.75 0.74
C LYS A 194 8.12 -5.73 0.96
N ARG A 195 6.95 -5.20 1.36
CA ARG A 195 5.79 -6.00 1.73
C ARG A 195 4.51 -5.18 1.65
N VAL A 196 3.45 -5.81 1.16
CA VAL A 196 2.07 -5.34 1.30
C VAL A 196 1.29 -6.38 2.09
N MET A 197 0.61 -5.95 3.15
CA MET A 197 -0.25 -6.80 3.97
C MET A 197 -1.70 -6.44 3.67
N ARG A 198 -2.51 -7.46 3.34
CA ARG A 198 -3.93 -7.35 2.98
C ARG A 198 -4.72 -8.27 3.91
N GLY A 199 -5.38 -7.70 4.91
CA GLY A 199 -6.04 -8.43 6.00
C GLY A 199 -6.79 -7.48 6.92
N ARG A 200 -6.83 -7.75 8.24
CA ARG A 200 -7.48 -6.85 9.20
C ARG A 200 -6.93 -5.42 9.17
N LEU A 201 -5.64 -5.28 8.85
CA LEU A 201 -4.99 -4.00 8.61
C LEU A 201 -4.33 -4.07 7.23
N VAL A 202 -4.70 -3.16 6.34
CA VAL A 202 -3.97 -2.91 5.09
C VAL A 202 -2.73 -2.11 5.44
N LEU A 203 -1.55 -2.63 5.09
CA LEU A 203 -0.26 -1.99 5.41
C LEU A 203 0.74 -2.15 4.27
N GLY A 204 1.25 -1.03 3.76
CA GLY A 204 2.41 -0.97 2.88
C GLY A 204 3.68 -0.74 3.69
N ILE A 205 4.72 -1.53 3.41
CA ILE A 205 6.07 -1.37 3.94
C ILE A 205 7.03 -1.24 2.76
N ALA A 206 7.77 -0.14 2.69
CA ALA A 206 8.65 0.15 1.57
C ALA A 206 9.91 0.90 2.00
N ASP A 207 10.93 0.88 1.15
CA ASP A 207 12.04 1.84 1.21
C ASP A 207 11.81 2.93 0.17
N GLY A 208 12.31 4.12 0.43
CA GLY A 208 12.17 5.25 -0.46
C GLY A 208 13.46 6.02 -0.67
N TRP A 209 13.53 6.70 -1.80
CA TRP A 209 14.62 7.60 -2.15
C TRP A 209 14.07 8.86 -2.81
N VAL A 210 14.82 9.95 -2.66
CA VAL A 210 14.51 11.23 -3.33
C VAL A 210 15.76 11.69 -4.06
N LYS A 211 15.60 12.09 -5.32
CA LYS A 211 16.65 12.74 -6.09
C LYS A 211 16.33 14.20 -6.35
N ALA A 212 17.36 15.04 -6.42
CA ALA A 212 17.28 16.36 -7.01
C ALA A 212 18.16 16.38 -8.26
N ASP A 213 17.55 16.71 -9.41
CA ASP A 213 18.22 16.76 -10.73
C ASP A 213 19.08 15.52 -11.02
N GLY A 214 18.56 14.32 -10.70
CA GLY A 214 19.23 13.04 -10.94
C GLY A 214 20.11 12.51 -9.80
N GLU A 215 20.45 13.33 -8.80
CA GLU A 215 21.30 12.91 -7.68
C GLU A 215 20.48 12.48 -6.46
N VAL A 216 20.74 11.28 -5.91
CA VAL A 216 20.04 10.80 -4.71
C VAL A 216 20.49 11.59 -3.47
N ILE A 217 19.56 12.36 -2.90
CA ILE A 217 19.80 13.22 -1.74
C ILE A 217 19.16 12.69 -0.47
N TYR A 218 18.02 11.97 -0.56
CA TYR A 218 17.35 11.39 0.60
C TYR A 218 17.22 9.88 0.46
N LYS A 219 17.29 9.18 1.59
CA LYS A 219 16.93 7.77 1.71
C LYS A 219 16.09 7.57 2.97
N ALA A 220 15.01 6.79 2.84
CA ALA A 220 14.17 6.40 3.96
C ALA A 220 13.98 4.88 3.92
N SER A 221 14.13 4.23 5.06
CA SER A 221 13.90 2.79 5.21
C SER A 221 12.60 2.53 5.95
N ASP A 222 11.94 1.42 5.64
CA ASP A 222 10.76 0.93 6.36
C ASP A 222 9.67 1.99 6.56
N LEU A 223 9.37 2.75 5.51
CA LEU A 223 8.17 3.58 5.40
C LEU A 223 6.95 2.70 5.62
N ARG A 224 6.06 3.10 6.54
CA ARG A 224 4.83 2.36 6.85
C ARG A 224 3.62 3.26 6.67
N VAL A 225 2.73 2.85 5.78
CA VAL A 225 1.43 3.51 5.56
C VAL A 225 0.33 2.47 5.64
N GLY A 226 -0.69 2.75 6.45
CA GLY A 226 -1.87 1.90 6.57
C GLY A 226 -3.11 2.55 5.97
N LEU A 227 -4.04 1.73 5.50
CA LEU A 227 -5.40 2.18 5.17
C LEU A 227 -6.37 1.76 6.29
N PHE A 228 -7.20 2.71 6.70
CA PHE A 228 -8.14 2.54 7.80
C PHE A 228 -9.56 2.81 7.32
N GLN A 229 -10.42 1.81 7.44
CA GLN A 229 -11.85 1.99 7.26
C GLN A 229 -12.41 2.66 8.52
N GLU A 230 -13.36 3.58 8.34
CA GLU A 230 -14.08 4.13 9.49
C GLU A 230 -14.81 2.98 10.19
N GLN A 231 -14.53 2.78 11.48
CA GLN A 231 -15.41 1.97 12.30
C GLN A 231 -16.69 2.78 12.44
N ASN A 232 -17.85 2.20 12.08
CA ASN A 232 -19.14 2.80 12.40
C ASN A 232 -19.12 3.16 13.89
N ALA A 233 -19.12 4.47 14.17
CA ALA A 233 -19.16 5.02 15.52
C ALA A 233 -20.50 4.73 16.19
#